data_AF-A0A352N826-F1
#
_entry.id   AF-A0A352N826-F1
#
_cell.length_a   1.000
_cell.length_b   1.000
_cell.length_c   1.000
_cell.angle_alpha   90.00
_cell.angle_beta   90.00
_cell.angle_gamma   90.00
#
_symmetry.space_group_name_H-M   'P 1'
#
loop_
_entity.id
_entity.type
_entity.pdbx_description
1 polymer ?
#
loop_
_entity_poly.entity_id
_entity_poly.type
_entity_poly.pdbx_seq_one_letter_code
_entity_poly.pdbx_strand_id
1 'polypeptide(L)'
;MRKSSSGYLSSIMLAAALILMLSGCFSIFKKDNNSKTIVDLVDHMKASGINIEAFHPALFEMIVAEDGIVVKIDGADIQVFKYDTKIQKQKDKLDKIYQKGLITILGVDFSAKINGSFILLNYKDHPDEVKIVQAFESF
;
A
#
# COMPACT_ATOMS: atom_id res chain seq x y z
N MET A 1 47.42 43.43 -7.66
CA MET A 1 46.16 43.02 -8.31
C MET A 1 45.64 41.75 -7.65
N ARG A 2 44.64 41.86 -6.77
CA ARG A 2 43.96 40.71 -6.13
C ARG A 2 42.85 40.22 -7.06
N LYS A 3 42.95 38.97 -7.53
CA LYS A 3 41.91 38.34 -8.34
C LYS A 3 40.67 38.09 -7.48
N SER A 4 39.53 38.52 -8.01
CA SER A 4 38.19 38.42 -7.45
C SER A 4 37.79 36.95 -7.27
N SER A 5 37.53 36.54 -6.03
CA SER A 5 37.01 35.23 -5.62
C SER A 5 35.47 35.21 -5.47
N SER A 6 34.78 36.24 -5.97
CA SER A 6 33.34 36.49 -5.75
C SER A 6 32.41 35.62 -6.62
N GLY A 7 32.91 35.05 -7.73
CA GLY A 7 32.05 34.33 -8.70
C GLY A 7 31.60 32.92 -8.29
N TYR A 8 32.31 32.25 -7.37
CA TYR A 8 32.03 30.85 -7.03
C TYR A 8 30.99 30.68 -5.92
N LEU A 9 30.85 31.66 -5.03
CA LEU A 9 29.90 31.60 -3.92
C LEU A 9 28.44 31.79 -4.38
N SER A 10 28.22 32.60 -5.42
CA SER A 10 26.88 32.85 -5.98
C SER A 10 26.32 31.63 -6.72
N SER A 11 27.17 30.91 -7.47
CA SER A 11 26.77 29.73 -8.25
C SER A 11 26.47 28.50 -7.37
N ILE A 12 27.07 28.39 -6.19
CA ILE A 12 26.82 27.27 -5.27
C ILE A 12 25.50 27.46 -4.51
N MET A 13 25.11 28.70 -4.18
CA MET A 13 23.81 28.95 -3.53
C MET A 13 22.60 28.74 -4.47
N LEU A 14 22.75 28.95 -5.77
CA LEU A 14 21.65 28.72 -6.73
C LEU A 14 21.37 27.22 -6.96
N ALA A 15 22.41 26.37 -6.86
CA ALA A 15 22.27 24.92 -7.02
C ALA A 15 21.58 24.23 -5.83
N ALA A 16 21.76 24.75 -4.61
CA ALA A 16 21.15 24.18 -3.40
C ALA A 16 19.62 24.38 -3.33
N ALA A 17 19.10 25.46 -3.93
CA ALA A 17 17.65 25.73 -3.96
C ALA A 17 16.88 24.79 -4.90
N LEU A 18 17.53 24.25 -5.94
CA LEU A 18 16.88 23.32 -6.89
C LEU A 18 16.72 21.91 -6.31
N ILE A 19 17.60 21.49 -5.40
CA ILE A 19 17.57 20.15 -4.79
C ILE A 19 16.48 20.04 -3.72
N LEU A 20 16.13 21.14 -3.04
CA LEU A 20 15.09 21.16 -2.00
C LEU A 20 13.66 21.05 -2.56
N MET A 21 13.45 21.27 -3.86
CA MET A 21 12.12 21.10 -4.48
C MET A 21 11.80 19.65 -4.87
N LEU A 22 12.78 18.74 -4.86
CA LEU A 22 12.54 17.31 -5.15
C LEU A 22 12.10 16.50 -3.92
N SER A 23 12.20 17.07 -2.71
CA SER A 23 11.81 16.38 -1.48
C SER A 23 10.31 16.42 -1.17
N GLY A 24 9.53 17.20 -1.94
CA GLY A 24 8.10 17.44 -1.68
C GLY A 24 7.09 16.58 -2.45
N CYS A 25 7.54 15.72 -3.38
CA CYS A 25 6.65 15.02 -4.32
C CYS A 25 6.27 13.58 -3.94
N PHE A 26 6.50 13.12 -2.71
CA PHE A 26 6.06 11.76 -2.30
C PHE A 26 4.59 11.66 -1.87
N SER A 27 3.85 12.77 -1.92
CA SER A 27 2.41 12.80 -1.57
C SER A 27 1.47 12.53 -2.76
N ILE A 28 2.00 12.34 -3.98
CA ILE A 28 1.23 12.40 -5.23
C ILE A 28 0.44 11.11 -5.55
N PHE A 29 0.68 9.98 -4.86
CA PHE A 29 0.04 8.70 -5.21
C PHE A 29 -0.58 7.94 -4.04
N LYS A 30 -1.13 8.62 -3.02
CA LYS A 30 -2.11 7.92 -2.17
C LYS A 30 -3.40 7.78 -2.97
N LYS A 31 -3.58 6.61 -3.60
CA LYS A 31 -4.80 6.24 -4.34
C LYS A 31 -5.99 6.41 -3.40
N ASP A 32 -6.91 7.31 -3.75
CA ASP A 32 -8.11 7.56 -2.97
C ASP A 32 -9.21 6.58 -3.40
N ASN A 33 -9.24 5.43 -2.74
CA ASN A 33 -10.26 4.39 -2.91
C ASN A 33 -11.02 4.11 -1.59
N ASN A 34 -11.01 5.05 -0.64
CA ASN A 34 -11.61 4.86 0.69
C ASN A 34 -13.14 4.65 0.66
N SER A 35 -13.79 5.13 -0.40
CA SER A 35 -15.22 4.93 -0.65
C SER A 35 -15.57 3.53 -1.16
N LYS A 36 -14.58 2.74 -1.60
CA LYS A 36 -14.77 1.38 -2.09
C LYS A 36 -14.90 0.39 -0.94
N THR A 37 -15.58 -0.72 -1.20
CA THR A 37 -15.79 -1.82 -0.26
C THR A 37 -14.88 -3.00 -0.58
N ILE A 38 -14.80 -3.98 0.33
CA ILE A 38 -14.13 -5.26 0.04
C ILE A 38 -14.85 -6.01 -1.08
N VAL A 39 -16.18 -5.91 -1.14
CA VAL A 39 -16.97 -6.54 -2.22
C VAL A 39 -16.57 -5.97 -3.58
N ASP A 40 -16.42 -4.64 -3.69
CA ASP A 40 -15.95 -4.01 -4.94
C ASP A 40 -14.57 -4.53 -5.38
N LEU A 41 -13.65 -4.75 -4.43
CA LEU A 41 -12.34 -5.32 -4.72
C LEU A 41 -12.46 -6.77 -5.18
N VAL A 42 -13.25 -7.59 -4.49
CA VAL A 42 -13.47 -9.00 -4.86
C VAL A 42 -14.08 -9.10 -6.25
N ASP A 43 -15.04 -8.24 -6.58
CA ASP A 43 -15.65 -8.20 -7.91
C ASP A 43 -14.66 -7.74 -8.99
N HIS A 44 -13.80 -6.76 -8.68
CA HIS A 44 -12.69 -6.37 -9.55
C HIS A 44 -11.68 -7.51 -9.78
N MET A 45 -11.36 -8.27 -8.74
CA MET A 45 -10.47 -9.44 -8.85
C MET A 45 -11.08 -10.51 -9.76
N LYS A 46 -12.39 -10.81 -9.62
CA LYS A 46 -13.10 -11.70 -10.55
C LYS A 46 -13.09 -11.18 -11.98
N ALA A 47 -13.36 -9.88 -12.17
CA ALA A 47 -13.32 -9.24 -13.48
C ALA A 47 -11.90 -9.25 -14.11
N SER A 48 -10.87 -9.30 -13.28
CA SER A 48 -9.45 -9.49 -13.68
C SER A 48 -9.10 -10.96 -13.98
N GLY A 49 -10.11 -11.84 -13.99
CA GLY A 49 -9.97 -13.26 -14.34
C GLY A 49 -9.49 -14.15 -13.20
N ILE A 50 -9.51 -13.68 -11.94
CA ILE A 50 -9.17 -14.50 -10.77
C ILE A 50 -10.33 -15.42 -10.43
N ASN A 51 -10.05 -16.72 -10.31
CA ASN A 51 -11.03 -17.73 -9.92
C ASN A 51 -11.19 -17.74 -8.39
N ILE A 52 -12.24 -17.08 -7.89
CA ILE A 52 -12.55 -17.07 -6.45
C ILE A 52 -13.49 -18.23 -6.14
N GLU A 53 -12.99 -19.21 -5.41
CA GLU A 53 -13.74 -20.42 -5.03
C GLU A 53 -14.68 -20.16 -3.85
N ALA A 54 -14.18 -19.45 -2.85
CA ALA A 54 -14.89 -19.15 -1.62
C ALA A 54 -14.30 -17.91 -0.94
N PHE A 55 -15.06 -17.31 -0.04
CA PHE A 55 -14.57 -16.30 0.86
C PHE A 55 -15.27 -16.36 2.21
N HIS A 56 -14.59 -15.94 3.27
CA HIS A 56 -15.16 -15.83 4.61
C HIS A 56 -14.57 -14.64 5.37
N PRO A 57 -15.25 -14.13 6.41
CA PRO A 57 -14.73 -13.03 7.21
C PRO A 57 -13.36 -13.36 7.81
N ALA A 58 -12.48 -12.36 7.85
CA ALA A 58 -11.21 -12.40 8.58
C ALA A 58 -11.35 -11.71 9.94
N LEU A 59 -10.45 -12.00 10.88
CA LEU A 59 -10.39 -11.33 12.19
C LEU A 59 -9.74 -9.94 12.07
N PHE A 60 -10.41 -9.02 11.39
CA PHE A 60 -9.89 -7.69 11.02
C PHE A 60 -9.65 -6.76 12.21
N GLU A 61 -10.41 -6.93 13.30
CA GLU A 61 -10.27 -6.11 14.51
C GLU A 61 -8.87 -6.24 15.15
N MET A 62 -8.25 -7.42 15.04
CA MET A 62 -6.91 -7.68 15.59
C MET A 62 -5.83 -6.79 14.97
N ILE A 63 -6.08 -6.30 13.76
CA ILE A 63 -5.16 -5.43 13.02
C ILE A 63 -5.69 -4.01 12.84
N VAL A 64 -6.76 -3.66 13.56
CA VAL A 64 -7.40 -2.33 13.54
C VAL A 64 -7.87 -1.94 12.13
N ALA A 65 -8.31 -2.91 11.34
CA ALA A 65 -8.96 -2.67 10.06
C ALA A 65 -10.46 -2.37 10.27
N GLU A 66 -11.09 -1.75 9.27
CA GLU A 66 -12.55 -1.54 9.21
C GLU A 66 -13.28 -2.82 8.83
N ASP A 67 -12.70 -3.60 7.91
CA ASP A 67 -13.27 -4.85 7.38
C ASP A 67 -12.15 -5.79 6.92
N GLY A 68 -12.44 -7.06 6.75
CA GLY A 68 -11.47 -8.04 6.25
C GLY A 68 -12.07 -9.36 5.82
N ILE A 69 -11.48 -9.95 4.79
CA ILE A 69 -11.93 -11.19 4.17
C ILE A 69 -10.74 -12.09 3.85
N VAL A 70 -10.96 -13.39 4.00
CA VAL A 70 -10.09 -14.43 3.43
C VAL A 70 -10.73 -14.90 2.13
N VAL A 71 -9.93 -14.96 1.07
CA VAL A 71 -10.37 -15.38 -0.27
C VAL A 71 -9.59 -16.62 -0.67
N LYS A 72 -10.31 -17.68 -1.03
CA LYS A 72 -9.73 -18.91 -1.57
C LYS A 72 -9.63 -18.81 -3.09
N ILE A 73 -8.42 -18.94 -3.61
CA ILE A 73 -8.07 -18.89 -5.03
C ILE A 73 -7.23 -20.12 -5.34
N ASP A 74 -7.69 -20.97 -6.25
CA ASP A 74 -7.00 -22.19 -6.69
C ASP A 74 -6.46 -23.05 -5.51
N GLY A 75 -7.32 -23.25 -4.52
CA GLY A 75 -7.02 -24.02 -3.30
C GLY A 75 -6.21 -23.32 -2.20
N ALA A 76 -5.65 -22.12 -2.45
CA ALA A 76 -4.85 -21.36 -1.48
C ALA A 76 -5.58 -20.09 -1.01
N ASP A 77 -5.28 -19.66 0.23
CA ASP A 77 -5.96 -18.54 0.87
C ASP A 77 -5.10 -17.27 0.87
N ILE A 78 -5.66 -16.18 0.34
CA ILE A 78 -5.15 -14.83 0.54
C ILE A 78 -6.02 -14.07 1.53
N GLN A 79 -5.52 -12.97 2.09
CA GLN A 79 -6.31 -12.12 2.99
C GLN A 79 -6.28 -10.69 2.50
N VAL A 80 -7.44 -10.04 2.50
CA VAL A 80 -7.58 -8.62 2.18
C VAL A 80 -8.25 -7.92 3.35
N PHE A 81 -7.71 -6.76 3.72
CA PHE A 81 -8.31 -5.91 4.74
C PHE A 81 -8.51 -4.50 4.21
N LYS A 82 -9.59 -3.86 4.64
CA LYS A 82 -9.90 -2.46 4.36
C LYS A 82 -9.67 -1.62 5.62
N TYR A 83 -9.08 -0.45 5.43
CA TYR A 83 -8.92 0.58 6.45
C TYR A 83 -9.70 1.83 6.06
N ASP A 84 -10.34 2.49 7.03
CA ASP A 84 -10.87 3.83 6.85
C ASP A 84 -9.78 4.87 7.17
N THR A 85 -9.23 5.48 6.13
CA THR A 85 -8.19 6.52 6.22
C THR A 85 -8.67 7.83 6.85
N LYS A 86 -9.98 7.99 7.06
CA LYS A 86 -10.55 9.10 7.86
C LYS A 86 -10.39 8.87 9.36
N ILE A 87 -10.19 7.62 9.79
CA ILE A 87 -9.94 7.27 11.19
C ILE A 87 -8.43 7.30 11.44
N GLN A 88 -7.97 8.26 12.25
CA GLN A 88 -6.53 8.49 12.46
C GLN A 88 -5.76 7.22 12.90
N LYS A 89 -6.33 6.43 13.82
CA LYS A 89 -5.71 5.18 14.29
C LYS A 89 -5.48 4.16 13.15
N GLN A 90 -6.43 4.07 12.22
CA GLN A 90 -6.36 3.18 11.07
C GLN A 90 -5.36 3.70 10.03
N LYS A 91 -5.39 5.01 9.77
CA LYS A 91 -4.40 5.69 8.92
C LYS A 91 -2.97 5.49 9.43
N ASP A 92 -2.72 5.69 10.72
CA ASP A 92 -1.40 5.49 11.33
C ASP A 92 -0.93 4.03 11.23
N LYS A 93 -1.86 3.07 11.35
CA LYS A 93 -1.56 1.65 11.16
C LYS A 93 -1.17 1.37 9.71
N LEU A 94 -1.93 1.88 8.75
CA LEU A 94 -1.66 1.72 7.33
C LEU A 94 -0.33 2.37 6.92
N ASP A 95 -0.02 3.56 7.43
CA ASP A 95 1.25 4.25 7.19
C ASP A 95 2.45 3.46 7.76
N LYS A 96 2.30 2.79 8.92
CA LYS A 96 3.33 1.89 9.44
C LYS A 96 3.54 0.66 8.56
N ILE A 97 2.47 0.09 8.03
CA ILE A 97 2.57 -1.05 7.09
C ILE A 97 3.25 -0.58 5.81
N TYR A 98 2.93 0.61 5.31
CA TYR A 98 3.53 1.20 4.10
C TYR A 98 5.03 1.37 4.25
N GLN A 99 5.49 1.89 5.38
CA GLN A 99 6.90 2.10 5.66
C GLN A 99 7.70 0.79 5.79
N LYS A 100 7.07 -0.29 6.28
CA LYS A 100 7.76 -1.55 6.57
C LYS A 100 7.58 -2.63 5.49
N GLY A 101 6.52 -2.55 4.69
CA GLY A 101 6.10 -3.62 3.76
C GLY A 101 5.60 -4.89 4.46
N LEU A 102 5.35 -4.84 5.78
CA LEU A 102 4.91 -5.97 6.58
C LEU A 102 3.93 -5.56 7.67
N ILE A 103 3.20 -6.54 8.18
CA ILE A 103 2.34 -6.42 9.35
C ILE A 103 2.63 -7.57 10.31
N THR A 104 2.78 -7.26 11.60
CA THR A 104 2.90 -8.26 12.66
C THR A 104 1.52 -8.58 13.22
N ILE A 105 1.14 -9.85 13.20
CA ILE A 105 -0.11 -10.38 13.76
C ILE A 105 0.25 -11.51 14.73
N LEU A 106 -0.08 -11.35 16.01
CA LEU A 106 0.23 -12.32 17.07
C LEU A 106 1.72 -12.76 17.11
N GLY A 107 2.63 -11.82 16.84
CA GLY A 107 4.08 -12.07 16.86
C GLY A 107 4.65 -12.66 15.56
N VAL A 108 3.83 -12.87 14.54
CA VAL A 108 4.25 -13.37 13.22
C VAL A 108 4.21 -12.23 12.20
N ASP A 109 5.27 -12.07 11.42
CA ASP A 109 5.36 -11.06 10.38
C ASP A 109 4.82 -11.59 9.04
N PHE A 110 3.89 -10.84 8.46
CA PHE A 110 3.30 -11.11 7.15
C PHE A 110 3.72 -10.03 6.16
N SER A 111 4.16 -10.43 4.97
CA SER A 111 4.37 -9.47 3.87
C SER A 111 3.04 -8.85 3.48
N ALA A 112 3.03 -7.52 3.34
CA ALA A 112 1.83 -6.77 3.05
C ALA A 112 2.02 -5.91 1.80
N LYS A 113 1.09 -6.03 0.86
CA LYS A 113 0.91 -5.09 -0.26
C LYS A 113 -0.14 -4.08 0.13
N ILE A 114 0.04 -2.83 -0.27
CA ILE A 114 -0.91 -1.74 -0.01
C ILE A 114 -1.41 -1.18 -1.33
N ASN A 115 -2.71 -0.97 -1.41
CA ASN A 115 -3.33 -0.23 -2.50
C ASN A 115 -4.42 0.72 -1.95
N GLY A 116 -4.04 1.99 -1.77
CA GLY A 116 -4.89 2.99 -1.15
C GLY A 116 -5.29 2.56 0.26
N SER A 117 -6.58 2.31 0.47
CA SER A 117 -7.21 1.95 1.75
C SER A 117 -7.21 0.45 2.03
N PHE A 118 -6.63 -0.36 1.14
CA PHE A 118 -6.64 -1.81 1.23
C PHE A 118 -5.23 -2.35 1.43
N ILE A 119 -5.14 -3.49 2.13
CA ILE A 119 -3.92 -4.29 2.18
C ILE A 119 -4.21 -5.73 1.73
N LEU A 120 -3.19 -6.38 1.18
CA LEU A 120 -3.21 -7.77 0.74
C LEU A 120 -2.07 -8.54 1.45
N LEU A 121 -2.43 -9.66 2.08
CA LEU A 121 -1.52 -10.60 2.76
C LEU A 121 -1.59 -11.99 2.12
N ASN A 122 -0.64 -12.85 2.46
CA ASN A 122 -0.54 -14.25 2.00
C ASN A 122 -0.56 -14.43 0.47
N TYR A 123 -0.21 -13.38 -0.27
CA TYR A 123 -0.12 -13.44 -1.73
C TYR A 123 1.22 -14.03 -2.21
N LYS A 124 2.25 -13.98 -1.37
CA LYS A 124 3.58 -14.54 -1.68
C LYS A 124 3.51 -16.05 -1.75
N ASP A 125 4.25 -16.62 -2.70
CA ASP A 125 4.34 -18.07 -2.95
C ASP A 125 3.01 -18.70 -3.42
N HIS A 126 1.99 -17.87 -3.70
CA HIS A 126 0.76 -18.31 -4.34
C HIS A 126 1.05 -18.66 -5.82
N PRO A 127 0.49 -19.76 -6.38
CA PRO A 127 0.70 -20.12 -7.79
C PRO A 127 0.40 -18.98 -8.77
N ASP A 128 -0.68 -18.24 -8.48
CA ASP A 128 -1.15 -17.07 -9.22
C ASP A 128 -0.68 -15.71 -8.65
N GLU A 129 0.41 -15.66 -7.86
CA GLU A 129 0.90 -14.44 -7.18
C GLU A 129 0.91 -13.20 -8.08
N VAL A 130 1.52 -13.29 -9.27
CA VAL A 130 1.66 -12.17 -10.20
C VAL A 130 0.29 -11.59 -10.59
N LYS A 131 -0.67 -12.46 -10.89
CA LYS A 131 -2.01 -12.08 -11.32
C LYS A 131 -2.82 -11.48 -10.17
N ILE A 132 -2.70 -12.06 -8.98
CA ILE A 132 -3.33 -11.54 -7.76
C ILE A 132 -2.82 -10.14 -7.44
N VAL A 133 -1.51 -9.95 -7.45
CA VAL A 133 -0.89 -8.64 -7.17
C VAL A 133 -1.29 -7.62 -8.23
N GLN A 134 -1.32 -7.97 -9.51
CA GLN A 134 -1.76 -7.06 -10.58
C GLN A 134 -3.23 -6.67 -10.47
N ALA A 135 -4.12 -7.62 -10.18
CA ALA A 135 -5.53 -7.33 -9.94
C ALA A 135 -5.70 -6.42 -8.72
N PHE A 136 -4.97 -6.71 -7.65
CA PHE A 136 -4.99 -5.89 -6.43
C PHE A 136 -4.47 -4.48 -6.67
N GLU A 137 -3.35 -4.28 -7.35
CA GLU A 137 -2.74 -2.96 -7.58
C GLU A 137 -3.55 -2.10 -8.58
N SER A 138 -4.25 -2.75 -9.52
CA SER A 138 -5.08 -2.05 -10.51
C SER A 138 -6.41 -1.53 -9.96
N PHE A 139 -6.93 -2.09 -8.87
CA PHE A 139 -8.19 -1.71 -8.22
C PHE A 139 -8.23 -0.25 -7.72
#